data_AF-A0A1T3NNF2-F1
#
_entry.id   AF-A0A1T3NNF2-F1
#
_cell.length_a   1.000
_cell.length_b   1.000
_cell.length_c   1.000
_cell.angle_alpha   90.00
_cell.angle_beta   90.00
_cell.angle_gamma   90.00
#
_symmetry.space_group_name_H-M   'P 1'
#
loop_
_entity.id
_entity.type
_entity.pdbx_description
1 polymer ?
#
loop_
_entity_poly.entity_id
_entity_poly.type
_entity_poly.pdbx_seq_one_letter_code
_entity_poly.pdbx_strand_id
1 'polypeptide(L)'
;MSEGTARRTTAESHRPDAQHLTTTREFIMAAIDRTLTAAPTATARTRKSVGRWLAAGAVTNTLMAGTYVAFSAAVMPWLGTKSDADFVTTMQDINTGIENPLFFAVFTAAMAAPAVAAWKLRRLGGGTALKWALAALALYTTTVLTTSGINVPLNQMLAHAGTTDPTKTRTDFETTWNIWNGIRAVLSTAAAVAMVKAVRLHRRNRV
;
A
#
# COMPACT_ATOMS: atom_id res chain seq x y z
N MET A 1 -11.40 -98.17 -6.66
CA MET A 1 -12.05 -97.09 -5.87
C MET A 1 -10.94 -96.32 -5.17
N SER A 2 -10.63 -95.12 -5.64
CA SER A 2 -9.69 -94.19 -4.98
C SER A 2 -10.10 -92.76 -5.33
N GLU A 3 -10.15 -91.93 -4.31
CA GLU A 3 -10.65 -90.56 -4.26
C GLU A 3 -9.71 -89.55 -4.93
N GLY A 4 -10.29 -88.56 -5.60
CA GLY A 4 -9.60 -87.39 -6.14
C GLY A 4 -10.23 -86.10 -5.61
N THR A 5 -9.59 -85.53 -4.59
CA THR A 5 -9.99 -84.34 -3.82
C THR A 5 -9.96 -83.05 -4.64
N ALA A 6 -11.10 -82.35 -4.73
CA ALA A 6 -11.19 -80.99 -5.27
C ALA A 6 -11.09 -79.95 -4.15
N ARG A 7 -9.99 -79.17 -4.08
CA ARG A 7 -9.90 -77.97 -3.24
C ARG A 7 -10.68 -76.82 -3.89
N ARG A 8 -11.77 -76.38 -3.25
CA ARG A 8 -12.37 -75.06 -3.48
C ARG A 8 -11.74 -74.04 -2.53
N THR A 9 -10.99 -73.09 -3.07
CA THR A 9 -10.63 -71.84 -2.40
C THR A 9 -11.82 -70.88 -2.47
N THR A 10 -12.46 -70.62 -1.34
CA THR A 10 -13.47 -69.56 -1.20
C THR A 10 -12.77 -68.22 -0.98
N ALA A 11 -12.92 -67.31 -1.94
CA ALA A 11 -12.56 -65.90 -1.76
C ALA A 11 -13.64 -65.24 -0.88
N GLU A 12 -13.30 -64.89 0.36
CA GLU A 12 -14.13 -64.03 1.22
C GLU A 12 -14.18 -62.62 0.62
N SER A 13 -15.36 -62.21 0.12
CA SER A 13 -15.60 -60.82 -0.24
C SER A 13 -15.80 -60.01 1.05
N HIS A 14 -14.73 -59.39 1.54
CA HIS A 14 -14.77 -58.47 2.66
C HIS A 14 -15.59 -57.22 2.27
N ARG A 15 -16.89 -57.23 2.59
CA ARG A 15 -17.74 -56.03 2.47
C ARG A 15 -17.40 -55.10 3.62
N PRO A 16 -16.95 -53.85 3.38
CA PRO A 16 -16.64 -52.93 4.46
C PRO A 16 -17.89 -52.63 5.30
N ASP A 17 -17.72 -52.66 6.62
CA ASP A 17 -18.80 -52.47 7.61
C ASP A 17 -19.55 -51.15 7.40
N ALA A 18 -20.89 -51.22 7.35
CA ALA A 18 -21.78 -50.08 7.15
C ALA A 18 -21.63 -49.00 8.25
N GLN A 19 -21.18 -49.36 9.44
CA GLN A 19 -20.89 -48.43 10.53
C GLN A 19 -19.70 -47.52 10.21
N HIS A 20 -18.64 -48.05 9.60
CA HIS A 20 -17.45 -47.29 9.21
C HIS A 20 -17.77 -46.27 8.09
N LEU A 21 -18.68 -46.61 7.19
CA LEU A 21 -19.18 -45.72 6.12
C LEU A 21 -20.03 -44.57 6.69
N THR A 22 -20.78 -44.81 7.75
CA THR A 22 -21.65 -43.79 8.38
C THR A 22 -20.81 -42.73 9.11
N THR A 23 -19.85 -43.15 9.93
CA THR A 23 -18.93 -42.26 10.65
C THR A 23 -18.03 -41.45 9.70
N THR A 24 -17.59 -42.07 8.60
CA THR A 24 -16.78 -41.39 7.57
C THR A 24 -17.60 -40.33 6.83
N ARG A 25 -18.87 -40.63 6.50
CA ARG A 25 -19.78 -39.68 5.84
C ARG A 25 -20.11 -38.49 6.75
N GLU A 26 -20.38 -38.71 8.03
CA GLU A 26 -20.63 -37.62 8.99
C GLU A 26 -19.41 -36.72 9.19
N PHE A 27 -18.21 -37.30 9.27
CA PHE A 27 -16.98 -36.53 9.37
C PHE A 27 -16.73 -35.67 8.12
N ILE A 28 -16.93 -36.25 6.93
CA ILE A 28 -16.83 -35.52 5.66
C ILE A 28 -17.87 -34.40 5.59
N MET A 29 -19.12 -34.66 5.97
CA MET A 29 -20.17 -33.64 5.96
C MET A 29 -19.89 -32.53 6.99
N ALA A 30 -19.40 -32.85 8.18
CA ALA A 30 -19.01 -31.86 9.18
C ALA A 30 -17.79 -31.01 8.74
N ALA A 31 -16.83 -31.62 8.05
CA ALA A 31 -15.70 -30.90 7.46
C ALA A 31 -16.15 -29.98 6.31
N ILE A 32 -17.05 -30.45 5.45
CA ILE A 32 -17.68 -29.63 4.39
C ILE A 32 -18.45 -28.48 5.02
N ASP A 33 -19.28 -28.73 6.02
CA ASP A 33 -20.12 -27.71 6.65
C ASP A 33 -19.29 -26.64 7.38
N ARG A 34 -18.21 -27.04 8.08
CA ARG A 34 -17.20 -26.09 8.62
C ARG A 34 -16.52 -25.27 7.53
N THR A 35 -16.19 -25.90 6.40
CA THR A 35 -15.52 -25.21 5.28
C THR A 35 -16.47 -24.21 4.62
N LEU A 36 -17.74 -24.59 4.45
CA LEU A 36 -18.80 -23.77 3.88
C LEU A 36 -19.23 -22.62 4.80
N THR A 37 -19.17 -22.80 6.13
CA THR A 37 -19.47 -21.72 7.08
C THR A 37 -18.29 -20.79 7.34
N ALA A 38 -17.05 -21.28 7.25
CA ALA A 38 -15.84 -20.47 7.43
C ALA A 38 -15.49 -19.58 6.22
N ALA A 39 -15.78 -20.01 4.99
CA ALA A 39 -15.43 -19.26 3.78
C ALA A 39 -16.16 -17.90 3.63
N PRO A 40 -17.49 -17.79 3.91
CA PRO A 40 -18.22 -16.52 3.87
C PRO A 40 -17.72 -15.51 4.92
N THR A 41 -17.44 -15.97 6.14
CA THR A 41 -16.94 -15.12 7.24
C THR A 41 -15.53 -14.62 6.99
N ALA A 42 -14.64 -15.45 6.43
CA ALA A 42 -13.28 -15.05 6.03
C ALA A 42 -13.29 -13.99 4.91
N THR A 43 -14.19 -14.14 3.93
CA THR A 43 -14.37 -13.18 2.84
C THR A 43 -14.88 -11.83 3.33
N ALA A 44 -15.89 -11.82 4.21
CA ALA A 44 -16.42 -10.60 4.82
C ALA A 44 -15.37 -9.85 5.66
N ARG A 45 -14.59 -10.57 6.48
CA ARG A 45 -13.48 -10.01 7.27
C ARG A 45 -12.42 -9.38 6.35
N THR A 46 -12.08 -10.05 5.26
CA THR A 46 -11.12 -9.55 4.27
C THR A 46 -11.63 -8.27 3.60
N ARG A 47 -12.90 -8.23 3.16
CA ARG A 47 -13.52 -7.02 2.59
C ARG A 47 -13.50 -5.85 3.56
N LYS A 48 -13.84 -6.06 4.84
CA LYS A 48 -13.77 -5.01 5.88
C LYS A 48 -12.34 -4.48 6.03
N SER A 49 -11.35 -5.37 6.07
CA SER A 49 -9.93 -4.98 6.15
C SER A 49 -9.47 -4.16 4.94
N VAL A 50 -9.89 -4.50 3.71
CA VAL A 50 -9.59 -3.70 2.50
C VAL A 50 -10.08 -2.27 2.66
N GLY A 51 -11.31 -2.08 3.16
CA GLY A 51 -11.87 -0.75 3.36
C GLY A 51 -11.04 0.12 4.31
N ARG A 52 -10.45 -0.47 5.36
CA ARG A 52 -9.56 0.24 6.29
C ARG A 52 -8.28 0.68 5.61
N TRP A 53 -7.65 -0.19 4.82
CA TRP A 53 -6.42 0.14 4.08
C TRP A 53 -6.66 1.17 2.97
N LEU A 54 -7.79 1.09 2.28
CA LEU A 54 -8.18 2.10 1.30
C LEU A 54 -8.40 3.47 1.96
N ALA A 55 -9.08 3.52 3.10
CA ALA A 55 -9.30 4.76 3.84
C ALA A 55 -7.98 5.32 4.39
N ALA A 56 -7.14 4.46 4.99
CA ALA A 56 -5.82 4.86 5.47
C ALA A 56 -4.97 5.46 4.36
N GLY A 57 -4.90 4.78 3.19
CA GLY A 57 -4.16 5.29 2.05
C GLY A 57 -4.71 6.59 1.49
N ALA A 58 -6.04 6.79 1.49
CA ALA A 58 -6.64 8.07 1.09
C ALA A 58 -6.20 9.21 2.03
N VAL A 59 -6.23 8.97 3.34
CA VAL A 59 -5.80 9.97 4.34
C VAL A 59 -4.32 10.28 4.19
N THR A 60 -3.45 9.27 4.17
CA THR A 60 -2.00 9.48 4.16
C THR A 60 -1.51 10.08 2.84
N ASN A 61 -2.06 9.69 1.69
CA ASN A 61 -1.74 10.34 0.41
C ASN A 61 -2.24 11.79 0.37
N THR A 62 -3.40 12.09 0.97
CA THR A 62 -3.89 13.48 1.05
C THR A 62 -3.02 14.34 1.94
N LEU A 63 -2.56 13.82 3.09
CA LEU A 63 -1.62 14.52 3.97
C LEU A 63 -0.31 14.83 3.22
N MET A 64 0.25 13.85 2.51
CA MET A 64 1.47 14.04 1.73
C MET A 64 1.30 15.03 0.57
N ALA A 65 0.18 14.94 -0.15
CA ALA A 65 -0.18 15.93 -1.17
C ALA A 65 -0.26 17.34 -0.56
N GLY A 66 -0.93 17.47 0.59
CA GLY A 66 -1.02 18.72 1.33
C GLY A 66 0.34 19.29 1.72
N THR A 67 1.25 18.45 2.21
CA THR A 67 2.63 18.85 2.52
C THR A 67 3.32 19.45 1.29
N TYR A 68 3.36 18.72 0.16
CA TYR A 68 4.05 19.21 -1.03
C TYR A 68 3.39 20.46 -1.63
N VAL A 69 2.05 20.49 -1.65
CA VAL A 69 1.29 21.66 -2.10
C VAL A 69 1.56 22.87 -1.22
N ALA A 70 1.59 22.72 0.12
CA ALA A 70 1.89 23.81 1.04
C ALA A 70 3.29 24.39 0.79
N PHE A 71 4.27 23.53 0.49
CA PHE A 71 5.60 24.00 0.12
C PHE A 71 5.61 24.80 -1.18
N SER A 72 4.98 24.27 -2.23
CA SER A 72 4.91 24.96 -3.53
C SER A 72 4.07 26.24 -3.53
N ALA A 73 2.98 26.27 -2.75
CA ALA A 73 2.01 27.36 -2.78
C ALA A 73 2.26 28.45 -1.74
N ALA A 74 2.95 28.14 -0.64
CA ALA A 74 3.14 29.08 0.47
C ALA A 74 4.58 29.18 0.94
N VAL A 75 5.21 28.07 1.35
CA VAL A 75 6.53 28.11 2.01
C VAL A 75 7.61 28.64 1.08
N MET A 76 7.77 28.02 -0.10
CA MET A 76 8.83 28.41 -1.04
C MET A 76 8.60 29.80 -1.65
N PRO A 77 7.36 30.19 -2.04
CA PRO A 77 7.10 31.58 -2.46
C PRO A 77 7.45 32.61 -1.38
N TRP A 78 7.10 32.36 -0.11
CA TRP A 78 7.44 33.25 0.99
C TRP A 78 8.96 33.30 1.20
N LEU A 79 9.63 32.16 1.20
CA LEU A 79 11.08 32.08 1.37
C LEU A 79 11.82 32.74 0.20
N GLY A 80 11.21 32.69 -0.98
CA GLY A 80 11.60 33.40 -2.19
C GLY A 80 11.86 34.90 -1.96
N THR A 81 11.11 35.51 -1.04
CA THR A 81 11.21 36.95 -0.70
C THR A 81 12.34 37.30 0.28
N LYS A 82 13.03 36.29 0.82
CA LYS A 82 14.08 36.46 1.84
C LYS A 82 15.46 36.64 1.19
N SER A 83 16.40 37.13 1.99
CA SER A 83 17.80 37.17 1.60
C SER A 83 18.31 35.75 1.34
N ASP A 84 19.37 35.60 0.55
CA ASP A 84 19.90 34.27 0.22
C ASP A 84 20.42 33.54 1.47
N ALA A 85 21.00 34.28 2.41
CA ALA A 85 21.44 33.73 3.70
C ALA A 85 20.28 33.22 4.54
N ASP A 86 19.19 33.99 4.65
CA ASP A 86 17.99 33.58 5.38
C ASP A 86 17.31 32.39 4.70
N PHE A 87 17.24 32.39 3.37
CA PHE A 87 16.70 31.27 2.58
C PHE A 87 17.45 29.98 2.90
N VAL A 88 18.78 30.00 2.78
CA VAL A 88 19.62 28.81 2.96
C VAL A 88 19.50 28.30 4.39
N THR A 89 19.66 29.18 5.38
CA THR A 89 19.57 28.82 6.81
C THR A 89 18.18 28.24 7.13
N THR A 90 17.11 28.90 6.68
CA THR A 90 15.75 28.44 6.95
C THR A 90 15.46 27.10 6.27
N MET A 91 15.91 26.87 5.03
CA MET A 91 15.72 25.56 4.40
C MET A 91 16.54 24.46 5.05
N GLN A 92 17.75 24.75 5.56
CA GLN A 92 18.52 23.79 6.36
C GLN A 92 17.73 23.40 7.62
N ASP A 93 17.20 24.37 8.36
CA ASP A 93 16.40 24.12 9.56
C ASP A 93 15.12 23.32 9.25
N ILE A 94 14.43 23.65 8.17
CA ILE A 94 13.25 22.92 7.69
C ILE A 94 13.61 21.48 7.33
N ASN A 95 14.71 21.26 6.62
CA ASN A 95 15.16 19.93 6.22
C ASN A 95 15.51 19.06 7.44
N THR A 96 16.12 19.64 8.48
CA THR A 96 16.35 18.92 9.72
C THR A 96 15.04 18.66 10.47
N GLY A 97 14.14 19.63 10.53
CA GLY A 97 12.86 19.50 11.25
C GLY A 97 11.87 18.52 10.61
N ILE A 98 11.89 18.36 9.28
CA ILE A 98 10.96 17.47 8.58
C ILE A 98 11.31 15.98 8.75
N GLU A 99 12.57 15.66 9.07
CA GLU A 99 13.05 14.30 9.33
C GLU A 99 12.66 13.79 10.72
N ASN A 100 11.36 13.82 11.02
CA ASN A 100 10.80 13.39 12.30
C ASN A 100 9.93 12.12 12.15
N PRO A 101 9.68 11.38 13.26
CA PRO A 101 8.94 10.12 13.21
C PRO A 101 7.53 10.22 12.62
N LEU A 102 6.84 11.35 12.81
CA LEU A 102 5.50 11.56 12.28
C LEU A 102 5.52 11.66 10.75
N PHE A 103 6.44 12.46 10.19
CA PHE A 103 6.61 12.57 8.75
C PHE A 103 6.91 11.20 8.12
N PHE A 104 7.90 10.47 8.65
CA PHE A 104 8.24 9.14 8.15
C PHE A 104 7.07 8.16 8.25
N ALA A 105 6.32 8.17 9.36
CA ALA A 105 5.14 7.33 9.51
C ALA A 105 4.09 7.59 8.43
N VAL A 106 3.78 8.86 8.16
CA VAL A 106 2.79 9.25 7.12
C VAL A 106 3.33 8.94 5.72
N PHE A 107 4.59 9.29 5.44
CA PHE A 107 5.26 9.06 4.17
C PHE A 107 5.29 7.57 3.81
N THR A 108 5.69 6.70 4.74
CA THR A 108 5.70 5.25 4.55
C THR A 108 4.30 4.69 4.44
N ALA A 109 3.35 5.16 5.25
CA ALA A 109 1.97 4.69 5.20
C ALA A 109 1.27 5.05 3.87
N ALA A 110 1.62 6.18 3.25
CA ALA A 110 1.12 6.58 1.94
C ALA A 110 1.52 5.62 0.81
N MET A 111 2.65 4.92 0.95
CA MET A 111 3.07 3.84 0.03
C MET A 111 2.52 2.47 0.46
N ALA A 112 2.61 2.13 1.75
CA ALA A 112 2.26 0.80 2.24
C ALA A 112 0.75 0.51 2.16
N ALA A 113 -0.10 1.50 2.46
CA ALA A 113 -1.55 1.32 2.46
C ALA A 113 -2.13 0.94 1.08
N PRO A 114 -1.83 1.63 -0.04
CA PRO A 114 -2.28 1.20 -1.36
C PRO A 114 -1.71 -0.16 -1.76
N ALA A 115 -0.47 -0.50 -1.39
CA ALA A 115 0.12 -1.81 -1.65
C ALA A 115 -0.65 -2.95 -0.95
N VAL A 116 -0.93 -2.80 0.35
CA VAL A 116 -1.70 -3.78 1.13
C VAL A 116 -3.14 -3.86 0.61
N ALA A 117 -3.75 -2.73 0.27
CA ALA A 117 -5.10 -2.70 -0.30
C ALA A 117 -5.16 -3.44 -1.65
N ALA A 118 -4.22 -3.16 -2.55
CA ALA A 118 -4.14 -3.82 -3.87
C ALA A 118 -3.93 -5.33 -3.74
N TRP A 119 -3.01 -5.76 -2.87
CA TRP A 119 -2.78 -7.17 -2.61
C TRP A 119 -4.04 -7.90 -2.09
N LYS A 120 -4.76 -7.30 -1.14
CA LYS A 120 -6.02 -7.86 -0.63
C LYS A 120 -7.13 -7.86 -1.67
N LEU A 121 -7.26 -6.80 -2.47
CA LEU A 121 -8.25 -6.72 -3.55
C LEU A 121 -8.01 -7.78 -4.63
N ARG A 122 -6.74 -8.05 -4.97
CA ARG A 122 -6.37 -9.13 -5.89
C ARG A 122 -6.83 -10.50 -5.38
N ARG A 123 -6.73 -10.76 -4.06
CA ARG A 123 -7.24 -11.99 -3.43
C ARG A 123 -8.77 -12.12 -3.43
N LEU A 124 -9.49 -11.02 -3.65
CA LEU A 124 -10.96 -10.99 -3.73
C LEU A 124 -11.49 -11.02 -5.17
N GLY A 125 -10.64 -11.36 -6.16
CA GLY A 125 -11.01 -11.39 -7.58
C GLY A 125 -10.80 -10.07 -8.34
N GLY A 126 -10.21 -9.06 -7.70
CA GLY A 126 -9.81 -7.81 -8.36
C GLY A 126 -10.95 -6.84 -8.65
N GLY A 127 -10.96 -6.26 -9.85
CA GLY A 127 -11.96 -5.28 -10.30
C GLY A 127 -11.47 -3.83 -10.35
N THR A 128 -12.36 -2.89 -10.61
CA THR A 128 -11.99 -1.48 -10.85
C THR A 128 -11.33 -0.82 -9.64
N ALA A 129 -11.74 -1.17 -8.41
CA ALA A 129 -11.09 -0.66 -7.20
C ALA A 129 -9.60 -1.08 -7.10
N LEU A 130 -9.25 -2.28 -7.58
CA LEU A 130 -7.85 -2.73 -7.65
C LEU A 130 -7.03 -1.86 -8.60
N LYS A 131 -7.58 -1.54 -9.78
CA LYS A 131 -6.88 -0.70 -10.78
C LYS A 131 -6.54 0.68 -10.20
N TRP A 132 -7.46 1.29 -9.45
CA TRP A 132 -7.22 2.57 -8.78
C TRP A 132 -6.23 2.46 -7.62
N ALA A 133 -6.26 1.39 -6.83
CA ALA A 133 -5.27 1.17 -5.78
C ALA A 133 -3.85 0.97 -6.35
N LEU A 134 -3.73 0.26 -7.48
CA LEU A 134 -2.45 0.09 -8.20
C LEU A 134 -1.97 1.40 -8.83
N ALA A 135 -2.88 2.20 -9.40
CA ALA A 135 -2.53 3.53 -9.93
C ALA A 135 -2.02 4.44 -8.81
N ALA A 136 -2.69 4.48 -7.66
CA ALA A 136 -2.23 5.22 -6.50
C ALA A 136 -0.85 4.75 -6.03
N LEU A 137 -0.63 3.44 -5.95
CA LEU A 137 0.67 2.86 -5.61
C LEU A 137 1.76 3.31 -6.59
N ALA A 138 1.51 3.21 -7.89
CA ALA A 138 2.49 3.61 -8.90
C ALA A 138 2.84 5.10 -8.82
N LEU A 139 1.83 5.97 -8.73
CA LEU A 139 2.00 7.43 -8.60
C LEU A 139 2.80 7.79 -7.34
N TYR A 140 2.46 7.18 -6.21
CA TYR A 140 3.16 7.47 -4.96
C TYR A 140 4.57 6.86 -4.94
N THR A 141 4.79 5.68 -5.52
CA THR A 141 6.14 5.15 -5.73
C THR A 141 7.00 6.11 -6.56
N THR A 142 6.47 6.69 -7.64
CA THR A 142 7.19 7.73 -8.40
C THR A 142 7.50 8.97 -7.55
N THR A 143 6.60 9.35 -6.64
CA THR A 143 6.87 10.42 -5.65
C THR A 143 8.03 10.05 -4.72
N VAL A 144 8.08 8.80 -4.23
CA VAL A 144 9.17 8.31 -3.39
C VAL A 144 10.50 8.32 -4.16
N LEU A 145 10.51 7.82 -5.40
CA LEU A 145 11.70 7.76 -6.24
C LEU A 145 12.27 9.16 -6.55
N THR A 146 11.42 10.13 -6.88
CA THR A 146 11.85 11.52 -7.09
C THR A 146 12.32 12.17 -5.78
N THR A 147 11.68 11.85 -4.66
CA THR A 147 12.12 12.32 -3.34
C THR A 147 13.53 11.80 -3.02
N SER A 148 13.76 10.50 -3.09
CA SER A 148 15.05 9.90 -2.74
C SER A 148 16.15 10.16 -3.77
N GLY A 149 15.79 10.26 -5.04
CA GLY A 149 16.76 10.42 -6.13
C GLY A 149 17.15 11.86 -6.43
N ILE A 150 16.36 12.85 -5.98
CA ILE A 150 16.55 14.25 -6.38
C ILE A 150 16.46 15.20 -5.19
N ASN A 151 15.31 15.26 -4.51
CA ASN A 151 15.12 16.23 -3.43
C ASN A 151 15.99 15.93 -2.20
N VAL A 152 16.17 14.66 -1.83
CA VAL A 152 17.04 14.27 -0.71
C VAL A 152 18.51 14.60 -1.02
N PRO A 153 19.08 14.26 -2.20
CA PRO A 153 20.41 14.72 -2.58
C PRO A 153 20.57 16.24 -2.55
N LEU A 154 19.61 17.00 -3.08
CA LEU A 154 19.64 18.47 -3.02
C LEU A 154 19.62 18.98 -1.58
N ASN A 155 18.80 18.39 -0.71
CA ASN A 155 18.75 18.73 0.71
C ASN A 155 20.07 18.43 1.42
N GLN A 156 20.73 17.31 1.08
CA GLN A 156 22.05 16.97 1.60
C GLN A 156 23.11 17.95 1.11
N MET A 157 23.10 18.32 -0.18
CA MET A 157 24.01 19.35 -0.69
C MET A 157 23.84 20.67 0.06
N LEU A 158 22.58 21.08 0.28
CA LEU A 158 22.27 22.29 1.04
C LEU A 158 22.76 22.19 2.50
N ALA A 159 22.58 21.05 3.17
CA ALA A 159 23.01 20.84 4.54
C ALA A 159 24.54 20.95 4.74
N HIS A 160 25.32 20.62 3.71
CA HIS A 160 26.79 20.72 3.73
C HIS A 160 27.31 22.02 3.13
N ALA A 161 26.44 22.90 2.64
CA ALA A 161 26.85 24.19 2.13
C ALA A 161 27.31 25.09 3.29
N GLY A 162 28.56 25.53 3.26
CA GLY A 162 29.09 26.51 4.20
C GLY A 162 28.44 27.90 4.03
N THR A 163 28.74 28.82 4.94
CA THR A 163 28.14 30.17 4.97
C THR A 163 28.78 31.16 4.00
N THR A 164 29.78 30.73 3.22
CA THR A 164 30.67 31.63 2.47
C THR A 164 30.03 32.24 1.22
N ASP A 165 29.13 31.52 0.54
CA ASP A 165 28.42 32.02 -0.65
C ASP A 165 26.96 31.53 -0.69
N PRO A 166 26.06 32.18 0.07
CA PRO A 166 24.64 31.81 0.10
C PRO A 166 23.94 32.00 -1.24
N THR A 167 24.37 32.97 -2.06
CA THR A 167 23.78 33.26 -3.38
C THR A 167 23.99 32.11 -4.35
N LYS A 168 25.22 31.59 -4.44
CA LYS A 168 25.51 30.42 -5.26
C LYS A 168 24.76 29.19 -4.74
N THR A 169 24.79 28.95 -3.43
CA THR A 169 24.09 27.82 -2.80
C THR A 169 22.59 27.83 -3.12
N ARG A 170 21.94 29.00 -3.01
CA ARG A 170 20.52 29.15 -3.35
C ARG A 170 20.26 28.92 -4.84
N THR A 171 21.09 29.47 -5.71
CA THR A 171 20.97 29.31 -7.17
C THR A 171 21.03 27.85 -7.60
N ASP A 172 21.93 27.07 -7.00
CA ASP A 172 22.10 25.64 -7.29
C ASP A 172 20.94 24.78 -6.75
N PHE A 173 20.19 25.29 -5.77
CA PHE A 173 19.15 24.55 -5.05
C PHE A 173 17.72 24.91 -5.48
N GLU A 174 17.33 26.19 -5.40
CA GLU A 174 15.93 26.62 -5.32
C GLU A 174 15.09 26.20 -6.51
N THR A 175 15.54 26.50 -7.74
CA THR A 175 14.77 26.23 -8.96
C THR A 175 14.52 24.73 -9.14
N THR A 176 15.58 23.93 -9.05
CA THR A 176 15.49 22.48 -9.21
C THR A 176 14.63 21.88 -8.10
N TRP A 177 14.82 22.32 -6.85
CA TRP A 177 14.03 21.84 -5.73
C TRP A 177 12.54 22.15 -5.90
N ASN A 178 12.20 23.37 -6.31
CA ASN A 178 10.82 23.83 -6.53
C ASN A 178 10.11 23.04 -7.64
N ILE A 179 10.78 22.82 -8.77
CA ILE A 179 10.24 22.02 -9.89
C ILE A 179 9.89 20.61 -9.42
N TRP A 180 10.83 19.93 -8.78
CA TRP A 180 10.62 18.55 -8.34
C TRP A 180 9.65 18.46 -7.17
N ASN A 181 9.56 19.46 -6.28
CA ASN A 181 8.49 19.55 -5.30
C ASN A 181 7.10 19.71 -5.96
N GLY A 182 6.99 20.54 -7.00
CA GLY A 182 5.76 20.67 -7.78
C GLY A 182 5.34 19.36 -8.44
N ILE A 183 6.28 18.60 -9.01
CA ILE A 183 6.02 17.26 -9.56
C ILE A 183 5.51 16.32 -8.45
N ARG A 184 6.16 16.30 -7.28
CA ARG A 184 5.71 15.50 -6.13
C ARG A 184 4.31 15.88 -5.66
N ALA A 185 3.97 17.17 -5.67
CA ALA A 185 2.64 17.67 -5.35
C ALA A 185 1.59 17.13 -6.31
N VAL A 186 1.84 17.19 -7.62
CA VAL A 186 0.92 16.66 -8.65
C VAL A 186 0.76 15.14 -8.52
N LEU A 187 1.87 14.40 -8.41
CA LEU A 187 1.85 12.94 -8.29
C LEU A 187 1.11 12.47 -7.03
N SER A 188 1.39 13.09 -5.88
CA SER A 188 0.73 12.75 -4.60
C SER A 188 -0.75 13.13 -4.61
N THR A 189 -1.11 14.26 -5.23
CA THR A 189 -2.51 14.66 -5.39
C THR A 189 -3.26 13.66 -6.27
N ALA A 190 -2.67 13.25 -7.40
CA ALA A 190 -3.25 12.23 -8.26
C ALA A 190 -3.39 10.88 -7.53
N ALA A 191 -2.41 10.50 -6.72
CA ALA A 191 -2.47 9.29 -5.89
C ALA A 191 -3.61 9.37 -4.84
N ALA A 192 -3.79 10.52 -4.18
CA ALA A 192 -4.89 10.77 -3.26
C ALA A 192 -6.25 10.65 -3.96
N VAL A 193 -6.42 11.25 -5.13
CA VAL A 193 -7.63 11.13 -5.95
C VAL A 193 -7.90 9.67 -6.33
N ALA A 194 -6.87 8.94 -6.77
CA ALA A 194 -6.99 7.52 -7.09
C ALA A 194 -7.44 6.69 -5.87
N MET A 195 -6.91 6.97 -4.67
CA MET A 195 -7.36 6.33 -3.43
C MET A 195 -8.82 6.64 -3.10
N VAL A 196 -9.27 7.89 -3.24
CA VAL A 196 -10.67 8.27 -3.05
C VAL A 196 -11.58 7.52 -4.03
N LYS A 197 -11.18 7.39 -5.31
CA LYS A 197 -11.92 6.59 -6.31
C LYS A 197 -11.97 5.11 -5.91
N ALA A 198 -10.86 4.54 -5.45
CA ALA A 198 -10.81 3.16 -4.97
C ALA A 198 -11.74 2.94 -3.77
N VAL A 199 -11.77 3.85 -2.78
CA VAL A 199 -12.71 3.80 -1.65
C VAL A 199 -14.16 3.80 -2.12
N ARG A 200 -14.52 4.74 -3.02
CA ARG A 200 -15.89 4.87 -3.53
C ARG A 200 -16.35 3.62 -4.26
N LEU A 201 -15.51 3.07 -5.12
CA LEU A 201 -15.83 1.85 -5.90
C LEU A 201 -15.90 0.61 -5.01
N HIS A 202 -15.00 0.47 -4.03
CA HIS A 202 -15.07 -0.64 -3.08
C HIS A 202 -16.33 -0.61 -2.21
N ARG A 203 -16.86 0.58 -1.90
CA ARG A 203 -18.13 0.71 -1.16
C ARG A 203 -19.33 0.34 -2.03
N ARG A 204 -19.35 0.76 -3.30
CA ARG A 204 -20.45 0.44 -4.24
C ARG A 204 -20.60 -1.06 -4.46
N ASN A 205 -19.50 -1.80 -4.60
CA ASN A 205 -19.52 -3.24 -4.82
C ASN A 205 -19.84 -4.08 -3.55
N ARG A 206 -20.20 -3.43 -2.43
CA ARG A 206 -20.69 -4.11 -1.21
C ARG A 206 -22.20 -4.04 -1.03
N VAL A 207 -22.85 -3.12 -1.74
CA VAL A 207 -24.32 -3.02 -1.84
C VAL A 207 -24.74 -3.94 -2.97
#